data_AF-A0A2P2LG48-F1
#
_entry.id   AF-A0A2P2LG48-F1
#
_cell.length_a   1.000
_cell.length_b   1.000
_cell.length_c   1.000
_cell.angle_alpha   90.00
_cell.angle_beta   90.00
_cell.angle_gamma   90.00
#
_symmetry.space_group_name_H-M   'P 1'
#
loop_
_entity.id
_entity.type
_entity.pdbx_description
1 polymer ?
#
loop_
_entity_poly.entity_id
_entity_poly.type
_entity_poly.pdbx_seq_one_letter_code
_entity_poly.pdbx_strand_id
1 'polypeptide(L)'
;MTKSTNSSSLVRLNIGGKKFCTTVDTLTRREPDSMLAAMFSGRHALCEDPDKGYVFVDRDGKHFRHILNWLRDGMVPTLADGEYPELMREAEYYQLLGLIEEINSALNARKEIDGLDAELTRTDIIKCIQSDRVRFRGINLSGLDLSKLDLSFVDFSYARLKNVFFSRANLQCAKFRDVDAEGSIFYNATLRECEFTGANLRGALLAGANLQSANLQDASLIDCSFCGADLRSAHLQTADLTNVNLEGANLEGANLKVSLVMYVRIC
;
A
#
# COMPACT_ATOMS: atom_id res chain seq x y z
N MET A 1 -35.65 -25.01 -14.78
CA MET A 1 -34.24 -24.61 -14.60
C MET A 1 -34.21 -23.08 -14.51
N THR A 2 -34.39 -22.56 -13.30
CA THR A 2 -34.38 -21.12 -13.03
C THR A 2 -32.95 -20.64 -12.89
N LYS A 3 -32.55 -19.67 -13.73
CA LYS A 3 -31.27 -18.95 -13.61
C LYS A 3 -31.22 -18.26 -12.24
N SER A 4 -30.35 -18.72 -11.33
CA SER A 4 -30.00 -17.98 -10.12
C SER A 4 -28.99 -16.88 -10.48
N THR A 5 -29.48 -15.72 -10.90
CA THR A 5 -28.66 -14.52 -10.97
C THR A 5 -28.46 -14.00 -9.55
N ASN A 6 -27.28 -14.26 -8.99
CA ASN A 6 -26.84 -13.84 -7.66
C ASN A 6 -26.54 -12.33 -7.65
N SER A 7 -27.59 -11.51 -7.81
CA SER A 7 -27.49 -10.05 -7.66
C SER A 7 -27.43 -9.74 -6.18
N SER A 8 -26.23 -9.47 -5.65
CA SER A 8 -26.10 -9.00 -4.27
C SER A 8 -26.95 -7.74 -4.08
N SER A 9 -27.92 -7.78 -3.18
CA SER A 9 -28.80 -6.65 -2.90
C SER A 9 -27.99 -5.45 -2.42
N LEU A 10 -28.38 -4.28 -2.91
CA LEU A 10 -27.78 -2.99 -2.57
C LEU A 10 -28.24 -2.58 -1.17
N VAL A 11 -27.31 -2.09 -0.36
CA VAL A 11 -27.56 -1.63 1.02
C VAL A 11 -27.15 -0.17 1.13
N ARG A 12 -28.05 0.66 1.67
CA ARG A 12 -27.78 2.05 2.00
C ARG A 12 -27.64 2.19 3.51
N LEU A 13 -26.51 2.73 3.95
CA LEU A 13 -26.17 2.86 5.37
C LEU A 13 -26.07 4.32 5.75
N ASN A 14 -26.57 4.68 6.91
CA ASN A 14 -26.38 6.00 7.52
C ASN A 14 -25.69 5.79 8.88
N ILE A 15 -24.39 6.05 8.94
CA ILE A 15 -23.56 5.87 10.13
C ILE A 15 -23.34 7.24 10.76
N GLY A 16 -24.12 7.57 11.79
CA GLY A 16 -24.03 8.86 12.52
C GLY A 16 -24.17 10.09 11.63
N GLY A 17 -24.99 10.00 10.57
CA GLY A 17 -25.21 11.07 9.60
C GLY A 17 -24.40 10.94 8.30
N LYS A 18 -23.38 10.07 8.24
CA LYS A 18 -22.61 9.81 7.03
C LYS A 18 -23.23 8.67 6.23
N LYS A 19 -23.50 8.95 4.95
CA LYS A 19 -24.21 8.03 4.06
C LYS A 19 -23.24 7.21 3.22
N PHE A 20 -23.47 5.90 3.21
CA PHE A 20 -22.71 4.94 2.43
C PHE A 20 -23.64 4.06 1.60
N CYS A 21 -23.09 3.53 0.51
CA CYS A 21 -23.76 2.57 -0.35
C CYS A 21 -22.81 1.40 -0.58
N THR A 22 -23.33 0.18 -0.39
CA THR A 22 -22.56 -1.05 -0.53
C THR A 22 -23.51 -2.20 -0.88
N THR A 23 -23.03 -3.44 -0.75
CA THR A 23 -23.83 -4.64 -1.02
C THR A 23 -23.86 -5.55 0.20
N VAL A 24 -24.91 -6.36 0.37
CA VAL A 24 -24.99 -7.36 1.46
C VAL A 24 -23.78 -8.28 1.44
N ASP A 25 -23.35 -8.70 0.25
CA ASP A 25 -22.18 -9.57 0.06
C ASP A 25 -20.88 -8.91 0.58
N THR A 26 -20.70 -7.59 0.39
CA THR A 26 -19.59 -6.85 1.03
C THR A 26 -19.65 -6.92 2.55
N LEU A 27 -20.83 -6.80 3.15
CA LEU A 27 -20.99 -6.74 4.61
C LEU A 27 -20.92 -8.12 5.28
N THR A 28 -21.05 -9.21 4.51
CA THR A 28 -21.23 -10.58 5.06
C THR A 28 -20.12 -11.55 4.68
N ARG A 29 -19.41 -11.33 3.57
CA ARG A 29 -18.51 -12.35 2.99
C ARG A 29 -17.18 -12.50 3.73
N ARG A 30 -16.50 -11.40 4.02
CA ARG A 30 -15.15 -11.43 4.60
C ARG A 30 -15.17 -11.88 6.05
N GLU A 31 -16.14 -11.41 6.80
CA GLU A 31 -16.23 -11.67 8.23
C GLU A 31 -17.66 -12.07 8.63
N PRO A 32 -18.03 -13.34 8.36
CA PRO A 32 -19.40 -13.82 8.52
C PRO A 32 -19.93 -13.78 9.95
N ASP A 33 -19.02 -13.76 10.93
CA ASP A 33 -19.35 -13.74 12.36
C ASP A 33 -19.40 -12.31 12.94
N SER A 34 -19.16 -11.29 12.11
CA SER A 34 -19.22 -9.88 12.54
C SER A 34 -20.65 -9.41 12.83
N MET A 35 -20.78 -8.32 13.58
CA MET A 35 -22.06 -7.67 13.82
C MET A 35 -22.70 -7.22 12.50
N LEU A 36 -21.92 -6.69 11.55
CA LEU A 36 -22.41 -6.30 10.23
C LEU A 36 -22.97 -7.51 9.47
N ALA A 37 -22.27 -8.65 9.49
CA ALA A 37 -22.77 -9.85 8.86
C ALA A 37 -24.07 -10.35 9.51
N ALA A 38 -24.15 -10.32 10.85
CA ALA A 38 -25.36 -10.69 11.58
C ALA A 38 -26.55 -9.77 11.25
N MET A 39 -26.33 -8.45 11.21
CA MET A 39 -27.34 -7.44 10.85
C MET A 39 -27.91 -7.70 9.45
N PHE A 40 -27.04 -8.00 8.47
CA PHE A 40 -27.41 -8.16 7.07
C PHE A 40 -27.58 -9.63 6.62
N SER A 41 -27.59 -10.57 7.56
CA SER A 41 -27.82 -12.01 7.31
C SER A 41 -29.26 -12.36 6.90
N GLY A 42 -30.18 -11.39 6.96
CA GLY A 42 -31.62 -11.58 6.73
C GLY A 42 -32.38 -12.18 7.93
N ARG A 43 -31.70 -12.41 9.06
CA ARG A 43 -32.30 -12.99 10.27
C ARG A 43 -32.86 -11.94 11.24
N HIS A 44 -32.52 -10.68 11.04
CA HIS A 44 -32.93 -9.57 11.90
C HIS A 44 -33.74 -8.55 11.10
N ALA A 45 -34.81 -8.02 11.69
CA ALA A 45 -35.53 -6.89 11.12
C ALA A 45 -34.68 -5.63 11.29
N LEU A 46 -34.31 -5.00 10.17
CA LEU A 46 -33.58 -3.74 10.17
C LEU A 46 -34.56 -2.56 10.15
N CYS A 47 -34.27 -1.53 10.94
CA CYS A 47 -35.01 -0.28 10.88
C CYS A 47 -34.44 0.57 9.74
N GLU A 48 -35.23 0.71 8.67
CA GLU A 48 -34.90 1.54 7.52
C GLU A 48 -35.67 2.86 7.55
N ASP A 49 -35.01 3.93 7.13
CA ASP A 49 -35.67 5.20 6.81
C ASP A 49 -36.78 4.93 5.76
N PRO A 50 -38.07 5.20 6.09
CA PRO A 50 -39.19 4.84 5.23
C PRO A 50 -39.17 5.48 3.84
N ASP A 51 -38.54 6.66 3.72
CA ASP A 51 -38.55 7.44 2.49
C ASP A 51 -37.33 7.14 1.61
N LYS A 52 -36.18 6.81 2.22
CA LYS A 52 -34.89 6.73 1.53
C LYS A 52 -34.24 5.35 1.59
N GLY A 53 -34.72 4.45 2.43
CA GLY A 53 -34.24 3.07 2.59
C GLY A 53 -32.84 2.99 3.18
N TYR A 54 -32.47 3.94 4.04
CA TYR A 54 -31.20 3.92 4.76
C TYR A 54 -31.36 3.17 6.09
N VAL A 55 -30.51 2.18 6.34
CA VAL A 55 -30.34 1.59 7.67
C VAL A 55 -29.49 2.54 8.50
N PHE A 56 -30.05 3.05 9.60
CA PHE A 56 -29.33 3.93 10.51
C PHE A 56 -28.54 3.14 11.55
N VAL A 57 -27.29 3.53 11.76
CA VAL A 57 -26.43 3.02 12.82
C VAL A 57 -25.91 4.22 13.62
N ASP A 58 -26.20 4.24 14.91
CA ASP A 58 -25.83 5.33 15.82
C ASP A 58 -24.36 5.22 16.24
N ARG A 59 -23.46 5.50 15.29
CA ARG A 59 -22.00 5.43 15.41
C ARG A 59 -21.32 6.54 14.64
N ASP A 60 -20.06 6.85 14.94
CA ASP A 60 -19.31 7.82 14.15
C ASP A 60 -18.93 7.25 12.78
N GLY A 61 -19.48 7.81 11.71
CA GLY A 61 -19.15 7.40 10.35
C GLY A 61 -17.78 7.86 9.85
N LYS A 62 -16.95 8.58 10.65
CA LYS A 62 -15.62 9.09 10.24
C LYS A 62 -14.74 8.02 9.62
N HIS A 63 -14.63 6.87 10.27
CA HIS A 63 -13.74 5.79 9.83
C HIS A 63 -14.44 4.66 9.10
N PHE A 64 -15.76 4.72 8.97
CA PHE A 64 -16.55 3.63 8.38
C PHE A 64 -16.19 3.34 6.91
N ARG A 65 -15.70 4.35 6.16
CA ARG A 65 -15.16 4.14 4.82
C ARG A 65 -14.00 3.15 4.79
N HIS A 66 -13.14 3.18 5.81
CA HIS A 66 -11.98 2.28 5.91
C HIS A 66 -12.42 0.85 6.20
N ILE A 67 -13.41 0.68 7.07
CA ILE A 67 -14.07 -0.62 7.31
C ILE A 67 -14.66 -1.18 6.01
N LEU A 68 -15.40 -0.36 5.25
CA LEU A 68 -15.99 -0.81 3.99
C LEU A 68 -14.94 -1.22 2.96
N ASN A 69 -13.83 -0.47 2.86
CA ASN A 69 -12.76 -0.83 1.94
C ASN A 69 -12.09 -2.13 2.36
N TRP A 70 -11.75 -2.26 3.65
CA TRP A 70 -11.18 -3.50 4.18
C TRP A 70 -12.09 -4.71 3.94
N LEU A 71 -13.41 -4.57 4.14
CA LEU A 71 -14.37 -5.64 3.81
C LEU A 71 -14.32 -6.04 2.32
N ARG A 72 -14.04 -5.09 1.41
CA ARG A 72 -13.97 -5.32 -0.05
C ARG A 72 -12.66 -5.97 -0.46
N ASP A 73 -11.53 -5.36 -0.11
CA ASP A 73 -10.21 -5.70 -0.65
C ASP A 73 -9.25 -6.30 0.39
N GLY A 74 -9.52 -6.13 1.69
CA GLY A 74 -8.69 -6.65 2.77
C GLY A 74 -7.49 -5.76 3.08
N MET A 75 -7.45 -4.55 2.54
CA MET A 75 -6.34 -3.64 2.76
C MET A 75 -6.56 -2.87 4.06
N VAL A 76 -5.65 -3.05 5.01
CA VAL A 76 -5.57 -2.16 6.18
C VAL A 76 -5.26 -0.74 5.70
N PRO A 77 -6.03 0.27 6.12
CA PRO A 77 -5.80 1.64 5.71
C PRO A 77 -4.48 2.17 6.28
N THR A 78 -3.78 3.00 5.51
CA THR A 78 -2.71 3.86 6.02
C THR A 78 -3.32 5.13 6.61
N LEU A 79 -3.27 5.27 7.93
CA LEU A 79 -3.79 6.42 8.68
C LEU A 79 -2.68 7.10 9.49
N ALA A 80 -2.97 8.29 10.01
CA ALA A 80 -2.14 8.90 11.04
C ALA A 80 -2.27 8.13 12.37
N ASP A 81 -1.22 8.14 13.21
CA ASP A 81 -1.19 7.34 14.45
C ASP A 81 -2.35 7.65 15.41
N GLY A 82 -2.81 8.91 15.45
CA GLY A 82 -3.96 9.32 16.25
C GLY A 82 -5.31 8.79 15.75
N GLU A 83 -5.39 8.33 14.50
CA GLU A 83 -6.64 7.84 13.89
C GLU A 83 -6.82 6.32 14.05
N TYR A 84 -5.74 5.55 14.22
CA TYR A 84 -5.85 4.10 14.45
C TYR A 84 -6.66 3.73 15.70
N PRO A 85 -6.49 4.39 16.86
CA PRO A 85 -7.34 4.14 18.03
C PRO A 85 -8.83 4.42 17.75
N GLU A 86 -9.13 5.39 16.89
CA GLU A 86 -10.51 5.71 16.50
C GLU A 86 -11.09 4.62 15.60
N LEU A 87 -10.34 4.16 14.59
CA LEU A 87 -10.73 3.04 13.74
C LEU A 87 -10.88 1.75 14.54
N MET A 88 -9.98 1.49 15.49
CA MET A 88 -10.01 0.30 16.35
C MET A 88 -11.32 0.23 17.15
N ARG A 89 -11.76 1.34 17.75
CA ARG A 89 -13.05 1.40 18.49
C ARG A 89 -14.25 1.09 17.60
N GLU A 90 -14.22 1.46 16.33
CA GLU A 90 -15.27 1.10 15.39
C GLU A 90 -15.18 -0.38 15.00
N ALA A 91 -13.98 -0.91 14.72
CA ALA A 91 -13.77 -2.31 14.41
C ALA A 91 -14.24 -3.24 15.56
N GLU A 92 -13.95 -2.88 16.81
CA GLU A 92 -14.45 -3.56 18.02
C GLU A 92 -15.97 -3.55 18.11
N TYR A 93 -16.59 -2.38 17.87
CA TYR A 93 -18.06 -2.27 17.89
C TYR A 93 -18.73 -3.18 16.86
N TYR A 94 -18.21 -3.20 15.62
CA TYR A 94 -18.73 -4.06 14.56
C TYR A 94 -18.27 -5.52 14.67
N GLN A 95 -17.45 -5.86 15.68
CA GLN A 95 -16.90 -7.19 15.92
C GLN A 95 -16.11 -7.71 14.71
N LEU A 96 -15.23 -6.85 14.19
CA LEU A 96 -14.36 -7.15 13.06
C LEU A 96 -12.98 -7.60 13.56
N LEU A 97 -12.91 -8.81 14.12
CA LEU A 97 -11.70 -9.41 14.68
C LEU A 97 -10.55 -9.48 13.67
N GLY A 98 -10.83 -9.83 12.42
CA GLY A 98 -9.80 -9.86 11.37
C GLY A 98 -9.17 -8.49 11.14
N LEU A 99 -9.98 -7.44 11.10
CA LEU A 99 -9.48 -6.06 10.96
C LEU A 99 -8.67 -5.65 12.18
N ILE A 100 -9.10 -6.01 13.39
CA ILE A 100 -8.39 -5.73 14.65
C ILE A 100 -7.01 -6.39 14.64
N GLU A 101 -6.93 -7.67 14.27
CA GLU A 101 -5.68 -8.41 14.17
C GLU A 101 -4.73 -7.80 13.14
N GLU A 102 -5.24 -7.46 11.96
CA GLU A 102 -4.44 -6.86 10.90
C GLU A 102 -3.96 -5.43 11.25
N ILE A 103 -4.80 -4.61 11.90
CA ILE A 103 -4.36 -3.30 12.42
C ILE A 103 -3.28 -3.50 13.49
N ASN A 104 -3.47 -4.41 14.44
CA ASN A 104 -2.48 -4.67 15.48
C ASN A 104 -1.17 -5.22 14.90
N SER A 105 -1.25 -6.10 13.90
CA SER A 105 -0.08 -6.57 13.17
C SER A 105 0.63 -5.43 12.46
N ALA A 106 -0.10 -4.54 11.77
CA ALA A 106 0.46 -3.37 11.12
C ALA A 106 1.07 -2.37 12.13
N LEU A 107 0.44 -2.16 13.28
CA LEU A 107 0.96 -1.29 14.34
C LEU A 107 2.14 -1.91 15.08
N ASN A 108 2.17 -3.23 15.26
CA ASN A 108 3.30 -3.93 15.86
C ASN A 108 4.48 -4.00 14.90
N ALA A 109 4.24 -4.23 13.60
CA ALA A 109 5.25 -4.06 12.57
C ALA A 109 5.81 -2.63 12.59
N ARG A 110 4.95 -1.61 12.72
CA ARG A 110 5.38 -0.22 12.93
C ARG A 110 6.16 -0.01 14.22
N LYS A 111 5.82 -0.69 15.32
CA LYS A 111 6.55 -0.60 16.59
C LYS A 111 7.87 -1.35 16.58
N GLU A 112 7.97 -2.45 15.84
CA GLU A 112 9.24 -3.12 15.55
C GLU A 112 10.13 -2.25 14.64
N ILE A 113 9.51 -1.39 13.81
CA ILE A 113 10.18 -0.32 13.06
C ILE A 113 10.52 0.89 13.95
N ASP A 114 9.72 1.24 14.97
CA ASP A 114 10.02 2.30 15.98
C ASP A 114 11.21 1.95 16.89
N GLY A 115 11.75 0.72 16.81
CA GLY A 115 13.06 0.40 17.38
C GLY A 115 14.25 1.02 16.62
N LEU A 116 14.00 1.72 15.52
CA LEU A 116 14.99 2.27 14.60
C LEU A 116 14.67 3.73 14.32
N ASP A 117 14.98 4.63 15.26
CA ASP A 117 15.01 6.08 15.01
C ASP A 117 15.76 6.32 13.68
N ALA A 118 15.06 6.88 12.70
CA ALA A 118 15.72 7.40 11.52
C ALA A 118 16.79 8.38 11.99
N GLU A 119 18.01 8.25 11.46
CA GLU A 119 19.14 9.09 11.89
C GLU A 119 18.92 10.58 11.55
N LEU A 120 17.98 10.86 10.65
CA LEU A 120 17.59 12.20 10.21
C LEU A 120 16.08 12.35 10.17
N THR A 121 15.60 13.56 10.40
CA THR A 121 14.20 13.92 10.14
C THR A 121 14.01 14.35 8.69
N ARG A 122 12.77 14.33 8.19
CA ARG A 122 12.43 14.90 6.86
C ARG A 122 12.93 16.35 6.72
N THR A 123 12.88 17.14 7.80
CA THR A 123 13.36 18.52 7.80
C THR A 123 14.86 18.61 7.56
N ASP A 124 15.64 17.68 8.13
CA ASP A 124 17.08 17.62 7.91
C ASP A 124 17.39 17.24 6.45
N ILE A 125 16.64 16.29 5.88
CA ILE A 125 16.74 15.94 4.47
C ILE A 125 16.49 17.16 3.57
N ILE A 126 15.43 17.93 3.84
CA ILE A 126 15.09 19.14 3.08
C ILE A 126 16.22 20.18 3.15
N LYS A 127 16.85 20.35 4.32
CA LYS A 127 17.99 21.27 4.46
C LYS A 127 19.20 20.77 3.65
N CYS A 128 19.49 19.47 3.70
CA CYS A 128 20.60 18.90 2.95
C CYS A 128 20.44 19.09 1.44
N ILE A 129 19.25 18.81 0.87
CA ILE A 129 19.02 18.94 -0.58
C ILE A 129 19.14 20.38 -1.08
N GLN A 130 18.99 21.37 -0.19
CA GLN A 130 19.16 22.78 -0.52
C GLN A 130 20.62 23.25 -0.46
N SER A 131 21.54 22.49 0.15
CA SER A 131 22.92 22.94 0.44
C SER A 131 24.00 22.36 -0.50
N ASP A 132 23.62 21.88 -1.68
CA ASP A 132 24.44 21.23 -2.73
C ASP A 132 24.98 19.81 -2.43
N ARG A 133 24.76 18.91 -3.40
CA ARG A 133 25.19 17.49 -3.50
C ARG A 133 25.08 16.66 -2.22
N VAL A 134 23.90 16.05 -2.08
CA VAL A 134 23.57 15.20 -0.93
C VAL A 134 23.93 13.74 -1.14
N ARG A 135 24.53 13.13 -0.11
CA ARG A 135 24.75 11.68 -0.04
C ARG A 135 24.19 11.17 1.27
N PHE A 136 23.34 10.16 1.18
CA PHE A 136 22.71 9.44 2.28
C PHE A 136 23.15 7.99 2.24
N ARG A 137 24.46 7.75 2.14
CA ARG A 137 25.01 6.39 2.07
C ARG A 137 25.03 5.75 3.46
N GLY A 138 24.55 4.52 3.58
CA GLY A 138 24.66 3.75 4.82
C GLY A 138 23.74 4.21 5.97
N ILE A 139 22.97 5.28 5.76
CA ILE A 139 22.16 5.90 6.81
C ILE A 139 20.81 5.21 6.97
N ASN A 140 20.27 5.20 8.19
CA ASN A 140 18.90 4.77 8.44
C ASN A 140 17.89 5.90 8.21
N LEU A 141 17.03 5.76 7.21
CA LEU A 141 15.90 6.66 6.94
C LEU A 141 14.55 5.93 7.04
N SER A 142 14.53 4.74 7.64
CA SER A 142 13.34 3.88 7.68
C SER A 142 12.12 4.63 8.20
N GLY A 143 10.97 4.41 7.56
CA GLY A 143 9.69 5.02 7.93
C GLY A 143 9.52 6.50 7.57
N LEU A 144 10.56 7.20 7.11
CA LEU A 144 10.42 8.61 6.73
C LEU A 144 9.46 8.79 5.55
N ASP A 145 8.68 9.87 5.62
CA ASP A 145 7.99 10.37 4.44
C ASP A 145 8.94 11.30 3.67
N LEU A 146 9.36 10.88 2.48
CA LEU A 146 10.18 11.61 1.50
C LEU A 146 9.39 11.91 0.21
N SER A 147 8.05 11.79 0.26
CA SER A 147 7.17 12.01 -0.87
C SER A 147 7.31 13.42 -1.43
N LYS A 148 7.19 13.52 -2.76
CA LYS A 148 7.22 14.77 -3.54
C LYS A 148 8.53 15.57 -3.48
N LEU A 149 9.57 15.06 -2.83
CA LEU A 149 10.88 15.72 -2.80
C LEU A 149 11.60 15.54 -4.14
N ASP A 150 12.45 16.50 -4.48
CA ASP A 150 13.48 16.31 -5.48
C ASP A 150 14.72 15.72 -4.82
N LEU A 151 14.96 14.46 -5.16
CA LEU A 151 16.04 13.61 -4.69
C LEU A 151 16.79 13.04 -5.90
N SER A 152 16.70 13.72 -7.04
CA SER A 152 17.46 13.34 -8.24
C SER A 152 18.95 13.38 -7.95
N PHE A 153 19.67 12.41 -8.52
CA PHE A 153 21.13 12.24 -8.37
C PHE A 153 21.63 11.96 -6.94
N VAL A 154 20.74 11.78 -5.96
CA VAL A 154 21.13 11.49 -4.57
C VAL A 154 21.65 10.06 -4.45
N ASP A 155 22.72 9.89 -3.66
CA ASP A 155 23.30 8.57 -3.38
C ASP A 155 22.78 8.00 -2.05
N PHE A 156 21.89 7.03 -2.13
CA PHE A 156 21.33 6.23 -1.02
C PHE A 156 21.98 4.85 -0.89
N SER A 157 23.10 4.57 -1.56
CA SER A 157 23.69 3.23 -1.55
C SER A 157 23.94 2.76 -0.10
N TYR A 158 23.65 1.50 0.19
CA TYR A 158 23.78 0.88 1.51
C TYR A 158 22.85 1.45 2.60
N ALA A 159 21.94 2.37 2.28
CA ALA A 159 21.01 2.94 3.25
C ALA A 159 19.95 1.91 3.69
N ARG A 160 19.37 2.13 4.88
CA ARG A 160 18.14 1.45 5.29
C ARG A 160 16.97 2.38 5.01
N LEU A 161 16.16 2.00 4.03
CA LEU A 161 14.99 2.72 3.54
C LEU A 161 13.69 1.93 3.77
N LYS A 162 13.67 1.01 4.73
CA LYS A 162 12.49 0.18 5.00
C LYS A 162 11.27 1.06 5.24
N ASN A 163 10.17 0.75 4.55
CA ASN A 163 8.90 1.45 4.70
C ASN A 163 8.97 2.98 4.50
N VAL A 164 9.92 3.47 3.72
CA VAL A 164 10.03 4.90 3.36
C VAL A 164 9.00 5.25 2.28
N PHE A 165 8.37 6.41 2.42
CA PHE A 165 7.42 6.91 1.43
C PHE A 165 8.14 7.82 0.43
N PHE A 166 8.22 7.39 -0.84
CA PHE A 166 8.77 8.13 -1.97
C PHE A 166 7.68 8.53 -2.98
N SER A 167 6.41 8.57 -2.57
CA SER A 167 5.30 8.80 -3.49
C SER A 167 5.46 10.12 -4.23
N ARG A 168 5.44 10.07 -5.57
CA ARG A 168 5.63 11.23 -6.46
C ARG A 168 6.95 11.98 -6.26
N ALA A 169 7.96 11.37 -5.63
CA ALA A 169 9.29 11.96 -5.54
C ALA A 169 9.99 11.92 -6.91
N ASN A 170 10.85 12.90 -7.16
CA ASN A 170 11.80 12.83 -8.27
C ASN A 170 13.07 12.15 -7.76
N LEU A 171 13.36 10.95 -8.23
CA LEU A 171 14.53 10.16 -7.87
C LEU A 171 15.40 9.88 -9.09
N GLN A 172 15.21 10.61 -10.21
CA GLN A 172 15.96 10.39 -11.45
C GLN A 172 17.47 10.30 -11.18
N CYS A 173 18.12 9.28 -11.75
CA CYS A 173 19.55 9.01 -11.61
C CYS A 173 20.04 8.84 -10.15
N ALA A 174 19.15 8.60 -9.18
CA ALA A 174 19.54 8.30 -7.81
C ALA A 174 20.16 6.90 -7.70
N LYS A 175 21.03 6.73 -6.71
CA LYS A 175 21.74 5.47 -6.47
C LYS A 175 21.19 4.77 -5.25
N PHE A 176 20.83 3.52 -5.43
CA PHE A 176 20.21 2.61 -4.45
C PHE A 176 20.95 1.27 -4.39
N ARG A 177 22.25 1.26 -4.71
CA ARG A 177 23.04 0.04 -4.69
C ARG A 177 23.02 -0.58 -3.29
N ASP A 178 22.71 -1.86 -3.21
CA ASP A 178 22.66 -2.64 -1.96
C ASP A 178 21.82 -1.95 -0.86
N VAL A 179 20.77 -1.22 -1.25
CA VAL A 179 19.84 -0.59 -0.30
C VAL A 179 18.87 -1.62 0.28
N ASP A 180 18.45 -1.40 1.51
CA ASP A 180 17.34 -2.14 2.11
C ASP A 180 16.06 -1.30 2.07
N ALA A 181 15.29 -1.43 1.00
CA ALA A 181 14.06 -0.69 0.70
C ALA A 181 12.81 -1.60 0.78
N GLU A 182 12.84 -2.58 1.68
CA GLU A 182 11.70 -3.45 1.96
C GLU A 182 10.46 -2.62 2.34
N GLY A 183 9.33 -2.89 1.68
CA GLY A 183 8.05 -2.23 1.95
C GLY A 183 7.99 -0.73 1.62
N SER A 184 9.02 -0.15 0.98
CA SER A 184 8.98 1.26 0.59
C SER A 184 7.93 1.55 -0.49
N ILE A 185 7.40 2.78 -0.51
CA ILE A 185 6.30 3.19 -1.39
C ILE A 185 6.79 4.19 -2.43
N PHE A 186 6.89 3.77 -3.69
CA PHE A 186 7.31 4.56 -4.85
C PHE A 186 6.15 4.94 -5.80
N TYR A 187 4.91 4.97 -5.31
CA TYR A 187 3.73 5.28 -6.13
C TYR A 187 3.90 6.57 -6.95
N ASN A 188 3.77 6.46 -8.28
CA ASN A 188 3.97 7.55 -9.23
C ASN A 188 5.32 8.31 -9.09
N ALA A 189 6.36 7.68 -8.56
CA ALA A 189 7.69 8.28 -8.46
C ALA A 189 8.42 8.28 -9.82
N THR A 190 9.35 9.22 -10.01
CA THR A 190 10.26 9.22 -11.17
C THR A 190 11.56 8.53 -10.77
N LEU A 191 11.80 7.34 -11.31
CA LEU A 191 12.93 6.45 -11.03
C LEU A 191 13.78 6.18 -12.29
N ARG A 192 13.71 7.10 -13.26
CA ARG A 192 14.43 6.96 -14.53
C ARG A 192 15.92 6.88 -14.28
N GLU A 193 16.58 5.93 -14.95
CA GLU A 193 18.03 5.76 -14.91
C GLU A 193 18.60 5.57 -13.48
N CYS A 194 17.80 5.09 -12.52
CA CYS A 194 18.26 4.76 -11.17
C CYS A 194 19.14 3.50 -11.14
N GLU A 195 20.04 3.42 -10.16
CA GLU A 195 20.85 2.22 -9.88
C GLU A 195 20.33 1.45 -8.65
N PHE A 196 19.58 0.38 -8.85
CA PHE A 196 19.07 -0.54 -7.82
C PHE A 196 19.83 -1.87 -7.75
N THR A 197 21.07 -1.92 -8.24
CA THR A 197 21.83 -3.19 -8.26
C THR A 197 21.98 -3.76 -6.84
N GLY A 198 21.58 -5.03 -6.66
CA GLY A 198 21.62 -5.72 -5.36
C GLY A 198 20.63 -5.20 -4.31
N ALA A 199 19.70 -4.30 -4.67
CA ALA A 199 18.74 -3.74 -3.73
C ALA A 199 17.74 -4.79 -3.23
N ASN A 200 17.41 -4.73 -1.94
CA ASN A 200 16.25 -5.42 -1.39
C ASN A 200 15.02 -4.50 -1.52
N LEU A 201 14.09 -4.85 -2.40
CA LEU A 201 12.84 -4.12 -2.62
C LEU A 201 11.62 -4.98 -2.25
N ARG A 202 11.80 -6.09 -1.52
CA ARG A 202 10.71 -7.01 -1.19
C ARG A 202 9.46 -6.27 -0.68
N GLY A 203 8.32 -6.56 -1.28
CA GLY A 203 7.02 -5.95 -0.95
C GLY A 203 6.88 -4.46 -1.29
N ALA A 204 7.83 -3.85 -2.02
CA ALA A 204 7.75 -2.44 -2.39
C ALA A 204 6.59 -2.17 -3.37
N LEU A 205 6.02 -0.97 -3.25
CA LEU A 205 4.88 -0.53 -4.06
C LEU A 205 5.32 0.48 -5.10
N LEU A 206 5.45 0.06 -6.36
CA LEU A 206 5.94 0.85 -7.50
C LEU A 206 4.84 1.13 -8.55
N ALA A 207 3.56 1.04 -8.16
CA ALA A 207 2.46 1.26 -9.08
C ALA A 207 2.54 2.67 -9.72
N GLY A 208 2.41 2.73 -11.04
CA GLY A 208 2.52 3.96 -11.84
C GLY A 208 3.89 4.64 -11.83
N ALA A 209 4.92 4.04 -11.23
CA ALA A 209 6.27 4.62 -11.21
C ALA A 209 6.92 4.56 -12.60
N ASN A 210 7.81 5.52 -12.88
CA ASN A 210 8.59 5.54 -14.11
C ASN A 210 10.01 5.04 -13.85
N LEU A 211 10.27 3.78 -14.21
CA LEU A 211 11.56 3.09 -14.11
C LEU A 211 12.27 2.95 -15.47
N GLN A 212 11.97 3.83 -16.44
CA GLN A 212 12.61 3.76 -17.75
C GLN A 212 14.14 3.77 -17.61
N SER A 213 14.80 2.78 -18.20
CA SER A 213 16.26 2.57 -18.17
C SER A 213 16.86 2.41 -16.76
N ALA A 214 16.04 2.09 -15.74
CA ALA A 214 16.54 1.77 -14.41
C ALA A 214 17.31 0.45 -14.41
N ASN A 215 18.37 0.38 -13.61
CA ASN A 215 19.16 -0.83 -13.41
C ASN A 215 18.74 -1.55 -12.13
N LEU A 216 17.99 -2.64 -12.26
CA LEU A 216 17.49 -3.51 -11.19
C LEU A 216 18.20 -4.87 -11.19
N GLN A 217 19.40 -4.96 -11.77
CA GLN A 217 20.15 -6.21 -11.83
C GLN A 217 20.42 -6.75 -10.41
N ASP A 218 20.28 -8.05 -10.21
CA ASP A 218 20.49 -8.72 -8.91
C ASP A 218 19.57 -8.22 -7.76
N ALA A 219 18.52 -7.43 -8.07
CA ALA A 219 17.60 -6.92 -7.06
C ALA A 219 16.60 -8.01 -6.61
N SER A 220 16.23 -7.98 -5.33
CA SER A 220 15.12 -8.77 -4.79
C SER A 220 13.82 -7.99 -4.96
N LEU A 221 12.96 -8.43 -5.88
CA LEU A 221 11.67 -7.80 -6.19
C LEU A 221 10.49 -8.64 -5.69
N ILE A 222 10.72 -9.58 -4.76
CA ILE A 222 9.70 -10.52 -4.33
C ILE A 222 8.47 -9.79 -3.76
N ASP A 223 7.27 -10.21 -4.15
CA ASP A 223 5.98 -9.64 -3.73
C ASP A 223 5.82 -8.13 -4.09
N CYS A 224 6.59 -7.59 -5.05
CA CYS A 224 6.46 -6.19 -5.49
C CYS A 224 5.23 -5.96 -6.39
N SER A 225 4.72 -4.72 -6.39
CA SER A 225 3.69 -4.27 -7.33
C SER A 225 4.22 -3.19 -8.27
N PHE A 226 4.29 -3.51 -9.57
CA PHE A 226 4.62 -2.62 -10.68
C PHE A 226 3.39 -2.29 -11.54
N CYS A 227 2.18 -2.38 -10.97
CA CYS A 227 0.94 -2.15 -11.72
C CYS A 227 0.97 -0.78 -12.44
N GLY A 228 0.81 -0.79 -13.76
CA GLY A 228 0.85 0.43 -14.59
C GLY A 228 2.21 1.16 -14.63
N ALA A 229 3.30 0.54 -14.17
CA ALA A 229 4.63 1.16 -14.18
C ALA A 229 5.27 1.16 -15.58
N ASP A 230 6.16 2.12 -15.83
CA ASP A 230 6.96 2.18 -17.07
C ASP A 230 8.35 1.61 -16.81
N LEU A 231 8.63 0.41 -17.33
CA LEU A 231 9.90 -0.32 -17.20
C LEU A 231 10.65 -0.38 -18.54
N ARG A 232 10.37 0.55 -19.48
CA ARG A 232 11.01 0.54 -20.78
C ARG A 232 12.53 0.56 -20.69
N SER A 233 13.18 -0.35 -21.39
CA SER A 233 14.64 -0.52 -21.36
C SER A 233 15.25 -0.76 -19.97
N ALA A 234 14.45 -1.16 -18.97
CA ALA A 234 14.96 -1.48 -17.64
C ALA A 234 15.83 -2.76 -17.68
N HIS A 235 16.87 -2.80 -16.85
CA HIS A 235 17.77 -3.94 -16.72
C HIS A 235 17.35 -4.77 -15.50
N LEU A 236 16.77 -5.95 -15.72
CA LEU A 236 16.22 -6.85 -14.70
C LEU A 236 16.95 -8.19 -14.66
N GLN A 237 18.11 -8.29 -15.30
CA GLN A 237 18.91 -9.52 -15.31
C GLN A 237 19.14 -9.99 -13.89
N THR A 238 19.04 -11.30 -13.66
CA THR A 238 19.28 -11.95 -12.35
C THR A 238 18.43 -11.44 -11.17
N ALA A 239 17.45 -10.54 -11.40
CA ALA A 239 16.51 -10.11 -10.38
C ALA A 239 15.54 -11.25 -9.99
N ASP A 240 15.11 -11.27 -8.73
CA ASP A 240 14.08 -12.19 -8.25
C ASP A 240 12.69 -11.56 -8.38
N LEU A 241 11.89 -12.06 -9.33
CA LEU A 241 10.56 -11.59 -9.67
C LEU A 241 9.45 -12.47 -9.08
N THR A 242 9.73 -13.24 -8.04
CA THR A 242 8.73 -14.11 -7.39
C THR A 242 7.53 -13.30 -6.87
N ASN A 243 6.32 -13.71 -7.25
CA ASN A 243 5.04 -13.06 -6.90
C ASN A 243 4.92 -11.58 -7.32
N VAL A 244 5.64 -11.15 -8.34
CA VAL A 244 5.53 -9.77 -8.81
C VAL A 244 4.24 -9.53 -9.58
N ASN A 245 3.57 -8.39 -9.31
CA ASN A 245 2.46 -7.90 -10.12
C ASN A 245 2.93 -6.89 -11.17
N LEU A 246 2.83 -7.24 -12.45
CA LEU A 246 3.17 -6.44 -13.63
C LEU A 246 1.93 -6.07 -14.47
N GLU A 247 0.71 -6.16 -13.93
CA GLU A 247 -0.52 -5.79 -14.62
C GLU A 247 -0.45 -4.36 -15.20
N GLY A 248 -0.62 -4.21 -16.52
CA GLY A 248 -0.53 -2.92 -17.20
C GLY A 248 0.86 -2.27 -17.27
N ALA A 249 1.93 -2.95 -16.83
CA ALA A 249 3.28 -2.41 -16.89
C ALA A 249 3.85 -2.42 -18.32
N ASN A 250 4.60 -1.37 -18.71
CA ASN A 250 5.28 -1.31 -19.99
C ASN A 250 6.71 -1.86 -19.89
N LEU A 251 6.96 -3.02 -20.51
CA LEU A 251 8.25 -3.72 -20.50
C LEU A 251 9.01 -3.62 -21.83
N GLU A 252 8.65 -2.70 -22.73
CA GLU A 252 9.29 -2.60 -24.05
C GLU A 252 10.82 -2.40 -23.91
N GLY A 253 11.59 -3.33 -24.48
CA GLY A 253 13.05 -3.32 -24.42
C GLY A 253 13.65 -3.67 -23.05
N ALA A 254 12.84 -4.07 -22.06
CA ALA A 254 13.35 -4.50 -20.75
C ALA A 254 14.14 -5.81 -20.88
N ASN A 255 15.26 -5.93 -20.16
CA ASN A 255 16.12 -7.10 -20.19
C ASN A 255 15.87 -8.00 -18.98
N LEU A 256 15.17 -9.12 -19.19
CA LEU A 256 14.79 -10.09 -18.16
C LEU A 256 15.65 -11.37 -18.19
N LYS A 257 16.84 -11.32 -18.81
CA LYS A 257 17.64 -12.53 -19.02
C LYS A 257 18.10 -13.10 -17.66
N VAL A 258 17.82 -14.39 -17.42
CA VAL A 258 18.20 -15.12 -16.19
C VAL A 258 17.53 -14.61 -14.91
N SER A 259 16.42 -13.86 -15.00
CA SER A 259 15.63 -13.50 -13.80
C SER A 259 14.92 -14.73 -13.24
N LEU A 260 14.82 -14.83 -11.90
CA LEU A 260 14.04 -15.89 -11.26
C LEU A 260 12.56 -15.54 -11.34
N VAL A 261 11.75 -16.44 -11.91
CA VAL A 261 10.32 -16.22 -12.14
C VAL A 261 9.58 -17.46 -11.65
N MET A 262 8.90 -17.36 -10.51
CA MET A 262 8.06 -18.45 -9.98
C MET A 262 6.57 -18.16 -10.08
N TYR A 263 6.14 -16.89 -9.98
CA TYR A 263 4.76 -16.44 -10.22
C TYR A 263 4.79 -14.96 -10.59
N VAL A 264 4.40 -14.60 -11.81
CA VAL A 264 4.29 -13.20 -12.23
C VAL A 264 2.91 -12.99 -12.81
N ARG A 265 2.21 -11.96 -12.31
CA ARG A 265 0.91 -11.56 -12.86
C ARG A 265 1.12 -10.52 -13.94
N ILE A 266 0.78 -10.87 -15.18
CA ILE A 266 0.76 -9.98 -16.35
C ILE A 266 -0.68 -10.02 -16.87
N CYS A 267 -1.31 -8.86 -17.07
CA CYS A 267 -2.61 -8.74 -17.73
C CYS A 267 -2.48 -7.76 -18.88
#